data_AF-A0A976J1Y6-F1
#
_entry.id   AF-A0A976J1Y6-F1
#
_cell.length_a   1.000
_cell.length_b   1.000
_cell.length_c   1.000
_cell.angle_alpha   90.00
_cell.angle_beta   90.00
_cell.angle_gamma   90.00
#
_symmetry.space_group_name_H-M   'P 1'
#
loop_
_entity.id
_entity.type
_entity.pdbx_description
1 polymer ?
#
loop_
_entity_poly.entity_id
_entity_poly.type
_entity_poly.pdbx_seq_one_letter_code
_entity_poly.pdbx_strand_id
1 'polypeptide(L)' 'MKPIMATIIHDIDHFISEKGIAAATFGQLAMNDRHLVRQLRKGRRLWPETEAKIRNFMASYEAPEARS' A
#
# COMPACT_ATOMS: atom_id res chain seq x y z
N MET A 1 6.13 14.22 14.69
CA MET A 1 6.85 12.99 15.10
C MET A 1 6.54 11.90 14.08
N LYS A 2 7.47 11.52 13.20
CA LYS A 2 7.31 10.34 12.33
C LYS A 2 7.89 9.14 13.08
N PRO A 3 7.14 8.07 13.37
CA PRO A 3 7.67 6.99 14.18
C PRO A 3 8.77 6.24 13.42
N ILE A 4 9.85 6.04 14.16
CA ILE A 4 10.97 5.13 13.97
C ILE A 4 10.51 3.76 13.44
N MET A 5 11.00 3.40 12.24
CA MET A 5 10.90 2.07 11.60
C MET A 5 9.49 1.51 11.39
N ALA A 6 8.63 2.27 10.71
CA ALA A 6 7.37 1.72 10.20
C ALA A 6 7.65 0.64 9.13
N THR A 7 7.23 -0.59 9.41
CA THR A 7 7.10 -1.64 8.39
C THR A 7 6.20 -1.12 7.26
N ILE A 8 6.54 -1.35 5.99
CA ILE A 8 5.77 -0.93 4.80
C ILE A 8 4.26 -1.16 4.92
N ILE A 9 3.83 -2.19 5.69
CA ILE A 9 2.42 -2.45 5.95
C ILE A 9 1.70 -1.31 6.68
N HIS A 10 2.37 -0.57 7.57
CA HIS A 10 1.80 0.59 8.25
C HIS A 10 1.66 1.79 7.30
N ASP A 11 2.64 2.01 6.41
CA ASP A 11 2.53 3.03 5.36
C ASP A 11 1.35 2.72 4.43
N ILE A 12 1.19 1.45 4.04
CA ILE A 12 0.04 0.99 3.26
C ILE A 12 -1.26 1.23 4.03
N ASP A 13 -1.33 0.88 5.32
CA ASP A 13 -2.54 1.03 6.14
C ASP A 13 -2.97 2.50 6.28
N HIS A 14 -1.99 3.38 6.51
CA HIS A 14 -2.22 4.82 6.52
C HIS A 14 -2.69 5.32 5.15
N PHE A 15 -2.04 4.88 4.07
CA PHE A 15 -2.40 5.27 2.71
C PHE A 15 -3.82 4.85 2.33
N ILE A 16 -4.21 3.60 2.61
CA ILE A 16 -5.58 3.13 2.33
C ILE A 16 -6.63 3.88 3.16
N SER A 17 -6.30 4.25 4.40
CA SER A 17 -7.18 5.04 5.25
C SER A 17 -7.31 6.48 4.77
N GLU A 18 -6.21 7.10 4.33
CA GLU A 18 -6.20 8.47 3.81
C GLU A 18 -6.95 8.57 2.47
N LYS A 19 -6.71 7.62 1.56
CA LYS A 19 -7.34 7.60 0.23
C LYS A 19 -8.74 6.99 0.21
N GLY A 20 -9.16 6.34 1.29
CA GLY A 20 -10.46 5.67 1.38
C GLY A 20 -10.62 4.45 0.45
N ILE A 21 -9.52 3.78 0.10
CA ILE A 21 -9.55 2.60 -0.78
C ILE A 21 -9.43 1.30 0.01
N ALA A 22 -10.03 0.21 -0.49
CA ALA A 22 -9.89 -1.09 0.16
C ALA A 22 -8.47 -1.67 -0.02
N ALA A 23 -7.97 -2.40 0.99
CA ALA A 23 -6.67 -3.08 0.94
C ALA A 23 -6.53 -4.04 -0.27
N ALA A 24 -7.61 -4.72 -0.66
CA ALA A 24 -7.64 -5.58 -1.84
C ALA A 24 -7.50 -4.77 -3.14
N THR A 25 -8.14 -3.59 -3.20
CA THR A 25 -8.03 -2.66 -4.33
C THR A 25 -6.61 -2.10 -4.42
N PHE A 26 -6.02 -1.71 -3.30
CA PHE A 26 -4.61 -1.29 -3.25
C PHE A 26 -3.69 -2.37 -3.82
N GLY A 27 -3.81 -3.62 -3.35
CA GLY A 27 -2.97 -4.71 -3.84
C GLY A 27 -3.16 -5.01 -5.34
N GLN A 28 -4.40 -4.94 -5.83
CA GLN A 28 -4.71 -5.04 -7.27
C GLN A 28 -4.04 -3.92 -8.08
N LEU A 29 -4.13 -2.67 -7.62
CA LEU A 29 -3.61 -1.52 -8.37
C LEU A 29 -2.09 -1.43 -8.30
N ALA A 30 -1.51 -1.68 -7.13
CA ALA A 30 -0.07 -1.59 -6.93
C ALA A 30 0.66 -2.74 -7.61
N MET A 31 0.21 -4.00 -7.39
CA MET A 31 0.95 -5.21 -7.75
C MET A 31 0.14 -6.27 -8.49
N ASN A 32 -1.09 -5.96 -8.91
CA ASN A 32 -2.03 -6.94 -9.48
C ASN A 32 -2.29 -8.15 -8.55
N ASP A 33 -2.19 -7.94 -7.23
CA ASP A 33 -2.33 -8.98 -6.21
C ASP A 33 -3.24 -8.52 -5.06
N ARG A 34 -4.53 -8.90 -5.09
CA ARG A 34 -5.52 -8.52 -4.05
C ARG A 34 -5.18 -9.02 -2.65
N HIS A 35 -4.33 -10.04 -2.56
CA HIS A 35 -3.94 -10.66 -1.30
C HIS A 35 -2.67 -10.05 -0.70
N LEU A 36 -2.02 -9.10 -1.39
CA LEU A 36 -0.74 -8.51 -1.01
C LEU A 36 -0.76 -8.02 0.44
N VAL A 37 -1.70 -7.11 0.76
CA VAL A 37 -1.83 -6.49 2.08
C VAL A 37 -2.13 -7.56 3.14
N ARG A 38 -3.00 -8.53 2.83
CA ARG A 38 -3.32 -9.65 3.74
C ARG A 38 -2.09 -10.48 4.05
N GLN A 39 -1.26 -10.78 3.04
CA GLN A 39 -0.04 -11.56 3.20
C GLN A 39 1.02 -10.79 3.99
N LEU A 40 1.15 -9.48 3.75
CA LEU A 40 2.06 -8.61 4.51
C LEU A 40 1.67 -8.53 5.98
N ARG A 41 0.37 -8.44 6.30
CA ARG A 41 -0.14 -8.52 7.68
C ARG A 41 0.15 -9.85 8.36
N LYS A 42 0.30 -10.93 7.58
CA LYS A 42 0.70 -12.26 8.07
C LYS A 42 2.22 -12.43 8.23
N GLY A 43 3.02 -11.39 7.96
CA GLY A 43 4.48 -11.45 8.05
C GLY A 43 5.16 -12.04 6.82
N ARG A 44 4.51 -12.04 5.64
CA ARG A 44 5.16 -12.44 4.38
C ARG A 44 6.41 -11.59 4.16
N ARG A 45 7.51 -12.26 3.78
CA ARG A 45 8.74 -11.59 3.36
C ARG A 45 8.47 -10.77 2.08
N LEU A 46 8.73 -9.48 2.15
CA LEU A 46 8.70 -8.58 1.01
C LEU A 46 10.13 -8.39 0.49
N TRP A 47 10.30 -8.45 -0.82
CA TRP A 47 11.59 -8.17 -1.47
C TRP A 47 11.76 -6.66 -1.62
N PRO A 48 12.98 -6.11 -1.53
CA PRO A 48 13.23 -4.68 -1.65
C PRO A 48 12.72 -4.09 -2.97
N GLU A 49 12.78 -4.84 -4.07
CA GLU A 49 12.21 -4.43 -5.36
C GLU A 49 10.68 -4.31 -5.31
N THR A 50 10.00 -5.24 -4.63
CA THR A 50 8.55 -5.17 -4.44
C THR A 50 8.18 -3.99 -3.55
N GLU A 51 8.96 -3.74 -2.49
CA GLU A 51 8.76 -2.57 -1.64
C GLU A 51 8.93 -1.26 -2.41
N ALA A 52 9.97 -1.15 -3.23
CA ALA A 52 10.19 0.03 -4.06
C ALA A 52 9.01 0.28 -5.01
N LYS A 53 8.47 -0.75 -5.64
CA LYS A 53 7.28 -0.61 -6.50
C LYS A 53 6.04 -0.17 -5.73
N ILE A 54 5.81 -0.72 -4.53
CA ILE A 54 4.70 -0.33 -3.65
C ILE A 54 4.84 1.15 -3.23
N ARG A 55 6.04 1.56 -2.81
CA ARG A 55 6.33 2.96 -2.43
C ARG A 55 6.15 3.90 -3.63
N ASN A 56 6.64 3.51 -4.81
CA ASN A 56 6.47 4.29 -6.03
C ASN A 56 4.99 4.42 -6.41
N PHE A 57 4.21 3.35 -6.30
CA PHE A 57 2.76 3.39 -6.50
C PHE A 57 2.10 4.38 -5.53
N MET A 58 2.39 4.31 -4.23
CA MET A 58 1.83 5.26 -3.24
C MET A 58 2.21 6.71 -3.55
N ALA A 59 3.45 6.96 -3.99
CA ALA A 59 3.93 8.30 -4.32
C ALA A 59 3.31 8.87 -5.61
N SER A 60 3.02 8.01 -6.59
CA SER A 60 2.43 8.39 -7.89
C SER A 60 0.92 8.18 -7.96
N TYR A 61 0.27 7.76 -6.88
CA TYR A 61 -1.17 7.53 -6.87
C TYR A 61 -1.91 8.87 -6.83
N GLU A 62 -2.43 9.26 -7.99
CA GLU A 62 -3.50 10.25 -8.08
C GLU A 62 -4.81 9.55 -7.79
N ALA A 63 -5.53 10.02 -6.76
CA ALA A 63 -6.86 9.51 -6.49
C ALA A 63 -7.68 9.66 -7.78
N PRO A 64 -8.33 8.60 -8.29
CA PRO A 64 -9.23 8.76 -9.42
C PRO A 64 -10.25 9.79 -8.97
N GLU A 65 -10.23 10.95 -9.63
CA GLU A 65 -10.99 12.15 -9.32
C GLU A 65 -12.34 11.70 -8.76
N ALA A 66 -12.53 11.86 -7.45
CA ALA A 66 -13.73 11.42 -6.78
C ALA A 66 -14.83 12.32 -7.35
N ARG A 67 -15.44 11.86 -8.44
CA ARG A 67 -16.40 12.58 -9.25
C ARG A 67 -17.48 13.10 -8.29
N SER A 68 -17.34 14.37 -7.92
CA SER A 68 -18.31 15.15 -7.15
C SER A 68 -19.23 15.83 -8.13
#